data_AF-A0A936PI02-F1
#
_entry.id   AF-A0A936PI02-F1
#
_cell.length_a   1.000
_cell.length_b   1.000
_cell.length_c   1.000
_cell.angle_alpha   90.00
_cell.angle_beta   90.00
_cell.angle_gamma   90.00
#
_symmetry.space_group_name_H-M   'P 1'
#
loop_
_entity.id
_entity.type
_entity.pdbx_description
1 polymer ?
#
loop_
_entity_poly.entity_id
_entity_poly.type
_entity_poly.pdbx_seq_one_letter_code
_entity_poly.pdbx_strand_id
1 'polypeptide(L)'
;MMDGIDLVTEGILTLGKVTEILKTYNNSTRLTKGPADRIVKMLIESDEIHFIIGTRINIAHQDPSLPVELEIRRTVVKRIARLLEEKFLKEVKVTFI
;
A
#
# COMPACT_ATOMS: atom_id res chain seq x y z
N MET A 1 3.84 -4.99 -19.47
CA MET A 1 4.01 -5.50 -18.09
C MET A 1 5.46 -5.29 -17.72
N MET A 2 5.76 -4.94 -16.48
CA MET A 2 7.16 -4.82 -16.03
C MET A 2 7.65 -6.20 -15.61
N ASP A 3 8.74 -6.67 -16.20
CA ASP A 3 9.29 -7.98 -15.84
C ASP A 3 9.69 -8.00 -14.37
N GLY A 4 9.29 -9.08 -13.68
CA GLY A 4 9.49 -9.23 -12.23
C GLY A 4 8.49 -8.48 -11.34
N ILE A 5 7.41 -7.92 -11.89
CA ILE A 5 6.36 -7.24 -11.12
C ILE A 5 4.98 -7.88 -11.38
N ASP A 6 4.38 -8.47 -10.34
CA ASP A 6 3.07 -9.15 -10.40
C ASP A 6 1.89 -8.22 -10.66
N LEU A 7 2.01 -6.95 -10.26
CA LEU A 7 0.93 -5.97 -10.34
C LEU A 7 1.45 -4.53 -10.45
N VAL A 8 0.96 -3.81 -11.46
CA VAL A 8 1.15 -2.36 -11.64
C VAL A 8 -0.22 -1.70 -11.54
N THR A 9 -0.33 -0.62 -10.75
CA THR A 9 -1.61 0.08 -10.49
C THR A 9 -1.42 1.60 -10.51
N GLU A 10 -2.54 2.31 -10.42
CA GLU A 10 -2.62 3.79 -10.40
C GLU A 10 -1.99 4.44 -9.14
N GLY A 11 -1.52 3.65 -8.17
CA GLY A 11 -0.80 4.16 -7.01
C GLY A 11 -1.70 4.47 -5.80
N ILE A 12 -1.76 5.74 -5.38
CA ILE A 12 -2.29 6.12 -4.06
C ILE A 12 -3.79 5.85 -3.89
N LEU A 13 -4.59 6.01 -4.95
CA LEU A 13 -6.03 5.70 -4.93
C LEU A 13 -6.28 4.21 -4.66
N THR A 14 -5.48 3.35 -5.30
CA THR A 14 -5.55 1.91 -5.07
C THR A 14 -5.17 1.57 -3.63
N LEU A 15 -4.09 2.15 -3.10
CA LEU A 15 -3.68 1.95 -1.70
C LEU A 15 -4.70 2.50 -0.69
N GLY A 16 -5.39 3.60 -1.02
CA GLY A 16 -6.51 4.10 -0.24
C GLY A 16 -7.62 3.04 -0.13
N LYS A 17 -7.99 2.42 -1.25
CA LYS A 17 -8.99 1.35 -1.26
C LYS A 17 -8.52 0.09 -0.52
N VAL A 18 -7.25 -0.30 -0.64
CA VAL A 18 -6.64 -1.37 0.16
C VAL A 18 -6.82 -1.10 1.66
N THR A 19 -6.57 0.13 2.09
CA THR A 19 -6.73 0.54 3.49
C THR A 19 -8.17 0.33 3.97
N GLU A 20 -9.17 0.77 3.19
CA GLU A 20 -10.59 0.62 3.56
C GLU A 20 -11.04 -0.84 3.60
N ILE A 21 -10.55 -1.67 2.68
CA ILE A 21 -10.82 -3.12 2.69
C ILE A 21 -10.21 -3.75 3.95
N LEU A 22 -8.94 -3.47 4.28
CA LEU A 22 -8.28 -4.06 5.45
C LEU A 22 -8.95 -3.66 6.77
N LYS A 23 -9.40 -2.40 6.90
CA LYS A 23 -10.16 -1.94 8.07
C LYS A 23 -11.42 -2.76 8.32
N THR A 24 -12.18 -3.03 7.27
CA THR A 24 -13.48 -3.72 7.35
C THR A 24 -13.37 -5.24 7.15
N TYR A 25 -12.17 -5.74 6.86
CA TYR A 25 -11.91 -7.16 6.56
C TYR A 25 -12.36 -8.09 7.69
N ASN A 26 -13.06 -9.15 7.34
CA ASN A 26 -13.50 -10.21 8.25
C ASN A 26 -13.72 -11.50 7.44
N ASN A 27 -14.13 -12.58 8.12
CA ASN A 27 -14.32 -13.90 7.49
C ASN A 27 -15.37 -13.92 6.36
N SER A 28 -16.26 -12.94 6.30
CA SER A 28 -17.28 -12.80 5.25
C SER A 28 -16.85 -11.88 4.10
N THR A 29 -15.67 -11.26 4.18
CA THR A 29 -15.18 -10.36 3.14
C THR A 29 -14.90 -11.13 1.85
N ARG A 30 -15.58 -10.74 0.77
CA ARG A 30 -15.35 -11.31 -0.57
C ARG A 30 -14.47 -10.36 -1.38
N LEU A 31 -13.23 -10.76 -1.58
CA LEU A 31 -12.31 -10.07 -2.49
C LEU A 31 -12.73 -10.37 -3.93
N THR A 32 -12.90 -9.31 -4.72
CA THR A 32 -13.25 -9.39 -6.14
C THR A 32 -11.98 -9.46 -7.01
N LYS A 33 -12.06 -9.07 -8.29
CA LYS A 33 -10.91 -9.08 -9.22
C LYS A 33 -10.24 -7.70 -9.38
N GLY A 34 -10.61 -6.71 -8.56
CA GLY A 34 -10.01 -5.37 -8.60
C GLY A 34 -8.53 -5.37 -8.20
N PRO A 35 -7.76 -4.34 -8.60
CA PRO A 35 -6.34 -4.21 -8.23
C PRO A 35 -6.15 -4.12 -6.71
N ALA A 36 -7.04 -3.42 -6.00
CA ALA A 36 -7.00 -3.34 -4.53
C ALA A 36 -7.29 -4.70 -3.89
N ASP A 37 -8.27 -5.44 -4.38
CA ASP A 37 -8.61 -6.78 -3.91
C ASP A 37 -7.44 -7.75 -4.08
N ARG A 38 -6.76 -7.69 -5.23
CA ARG A 38 -5.54 -8.48 -5.49
C ARG A 38 -4.43 -8.15 -4.50
N ILE A 39 -4.20 -6.88 -4.20
CA ILE A 39 -3.21 -6.46 -3.20
C ILE A 39 -3.58 -7.01 -1.82
N VAL A 40 -4.83 -6.83 -1.39
CA VAL A 40 -5.30 -7.33 -0.09
C VAL A 40 -5.11 -8.84 0.01
N LYS A 41 -5.44 -9.58 -1.06
CA LYS A 41 -5.23 -11.02 -1.11
C LYS A 41 -3.76 -11.38 -0.89
N MET A 42 -2.84 -10.77 -1.63
CA MET A 42 -1.40 -11.00 -1.49
C MET A 42 -0.91 -10.67 -0.08
N LEU A 43 -1.36 -9.56 0.51
CA LEU A 43 -0.97 -9.16 1.86
C LEU A 43 -1.44 -10.14 2.94
N ILE A 44 -2.65 -10.69 2.80
CA ILE A 44 -3.20 -11.65 3.78
C ILE A 44 -2.54 -13.02 3.67
N GLU A 45 -2.20 -13.44 2.45
CA GLU A 45 -1.52 -14.70 2.15
C GLU A 45 -0.01 -14.67 2.47
N SER A 46 0.57 -13.49 2.73
CA SER A 46 2.00 -13.33 3.06
C SER A 46 2.23 -13.32 4.56
N ASP A 47 3.33 -13.91 5.04
CA ASP A 47 3.73 -13.86 6.45
C ASP A 47 4.58 -12.63 6.78
N GLU A 48 5.53 -12.32 5.89
CA GLU A 48 6.41 -11.15 5.96
C GLU A 48 6.11 -10.18 4.81
N ILE A 49 6.02 -8.89 5.11
CA ILE A 49 5.61 -7.86 4.15
C ILE A 49 6.61 -6.70 4.18
N HIS A 50 7.31 -6.48 3.07
CA HIS A 50 8.29 -5.42 2.93
C HIS A 50 7.75 -4.27 2.07
N PHE A 51 7.41 -3.15 2.69
CA PHE A 51 7.08 -1.92 1.97
C PHE A 51 8.36 -1.15 1.64
N ILE A 52 8.64 -1.03 0.34
CA ILE A 52 9.75 -0.21 -0.19
C ILE A 52 9.16 1.05 -0.83
N ILE A 53 9.34 2.20 -0.20
CA ILE A 53 8.73 3.46 -0.64
C ILE A 53 9.79 4.38 -1.21
N GLY A 54 9.70 4.65 -2.51
CA GLY A 54 10.49 5.68 -3.17
C GLY A 54 10.17 7.08 -2.66
N THR A 55 11.22 7.81 -2.30
CA THR A 55 11.18 9.18 -1.75
C THR A 55 11.74 10.23 -2.71
N ARG A 56 12.15 9.83 -3.93
CA ARG A 56 12.65 10.76 -4.94
C ARG A 56 11.62 11.87 -5.17
N ILE A 57 12.00 13.09 -4.76
CA ILE A 57 11.30 14.32 -5.11
C ILE A 57 11.45 14.51 -6.62
N ASN A 58 10.34 14.70 -7.33
CA ASN A 58 10.37 14.91 -8.77
C ASN A 58 10.90 16.32 -9.07
N ILE A 59 12.20 16.44 -9.35
CA ILE A 59 12.92 17.72 -9.53
C ILE A 59 12.31 18.56 -10.68
N ALA A 60 11.59 17.93 -11.62
CA ALA A 60 10.91 18.60 -12.73
C ALA A 60 9.72 19.49 -12.30
N HIS A 61 9.21 19.34 -11.08
CA HIS A 61 8.15 20.17 -10.51
C HIS A 61 8.60 20.71 -9.15
N GLN A 62 9.32 21.84 -9.15
CA GLN A 62 9.55 22.68 -7.96
C GLN A 62 8.25 23.42 -7.58
N ASP A 63 7.16 22.68 -7.40
CA ASP A 63 5.93 23.25 -6.86
C ASP A 63 5.96 23.11 -5.33
N PRO A 64 5.91 24.19 -4.53
CA PRO A 64 5.93 24.14 -3.07
C PRO A 64 4.78 23.34 -2.44
N SER A 65 3.80 22.89 -3.24
CA SER A 65 2.74 21.95 -2.83
C SER A 65 3.15 20.46 -2.82
N LEU A 66 4.30 20.09 -3.41
CA LEU A 66 4.80 18.70 -3.48
C LEU A 66 5.05 17.97 -2.14
N PRO A 67 5.40 18.63 -1.00
CA PRO A 67 5.61 17.92 0.27
C PRO A 67 4.39 17.08 0.68
N VAL A 68 3.20 17.57 0.32
CA VAL A 68 1.91 16.98 0.71
C VAL A 68 1.71 15.60 0.09
N GLU A 69 2.06 15.38 -1.19
CA GLU A 69 1.79 14.09 -1.84
C GLU A 69 2.68 12.96 -1.30
N LEU A 70 3.95 13.25 -1.02
CA LEU A 70 4.87 12.32 -0.36
C LEU A 70 4.40 12.01 1.07
N GLU A 71 3.94 13.01 1.81
CA GLU A 71 3.33 12.83 3.12
C GLU A 71 2.07 11.94 3.06
N ILE A 72 1.22 12.12 2.05
CA ILE A 72 0.04 11.27 1.83
C ILE A 72 0.46 9.83 1.58
N ARG A 73 1.44 9.58 0.70
CA ARG A 73 1.92 8.22 0.41
C ARG A 73 2.49 7.54 1.65
N ARG A 74 3.33 8.25 2.41
CA ARG A 74 3.88 7.75 3.69
C ARG A 74 2.77 7.44 4.68
N THR A 75 1.78 8.32 4.80
CA THR A 75 0.67 8.16 5.74
C THR A 75 -0.19 6.95 5.39
N VAL A 76 -0.54 6.76 4.12
CA VAL A 76 -1.35 5.61 3.67
C VAL A 76 -0.60 4.30 3.92
N VAL A 77 0.68 4.23 3.55
CA VAL A 77 1.46 3.00 3.77
C VAL A 77 1.62 2.68 5.26
N LYS A 78 1.90 3.68 6.10
CA LYS A 78 1.95 3.49 7.56
C LYS A 78 0.62 2.99 8.13
N ARG A 79 -0.51 3.49 7.63
CA ARG A 79 -1.85 3.00 8.04
C ARG A 79 -2.06 1.54 7.65
N ILE A 80 -1.66 1.16 6.43
CA ILE A 80 -1.75 -0.23 5.97
C ILE A 80 -0.86 -1.13 6.83
N ALA A 81 0.41 -0.75 7.04
CA ALA A 81 1.35 -1.50 7.86
C ALA A 81 0.80 -1.75 9.27
N ARG A 82 0.30 -0.69 9.92
CA ARG A 82 -0.32 -0.79 11.24
C ARG A 82 -1.51 -1.75 11.26
N LEU A 83 -2.39 -1.70 10.25
CA LEU A 83 -3.53 -2.63 10.17
C LEU A 83 -3.05 -4.07 10.05
N LEU A 84 -2.03 -4.33 9.24
CA LEU A 84 -1.46 -5.67 9.03
C LEU A 84 -0.82 -6.22 10.32
N GLU A 85 -0.09 -5.38 11.05
CA GLU A 85 0.53 -5.74 12.33
C GLU A 85 -0.55 -5.98 13.42
N GLU A 86 -1.46 -5.04 13.63
CA GLU A 86 -2.39 -5.07 14.77
C GLU A 86 -3.55 -6.05 14.55
N LYS A 87 -4.11 -6.13 13.34
CA LYS A 87 -5.32 -6.92 13.06
C LYS A 87 -5.03 -8.28 12.45
N PHE A 88 -3.94 -8.39 11.68
CA PHE A 88 -3.58 -9.61 10.97
C PHE A 88 -2.33 -10.29 11.53
N LEU A 89 -1.67 -9.68 12.53
CA LEU A 89 -0.48 -10.21 13.21
C LEU A 89 0.66 -10.55 12.23
N LYS A 90 0.83 -9.72 11.19
CA LYS A 90 1.87 -9.89 10.17
C LYS A 90 3.16 -9.17 10.57
N GLU A 91 4.29 -9.70 10.12
CA GLU A 91 5.57 -9.00 10.23
C GLU A 91 5.71 -7.99 9.08
N VAL A 92 5.82 -6.71 9.41
CA VAL A 92 5.85 -5.64 8.40
C VAL A 92 7.11 -4.79 8.57
N LYS A 93 7.86 -4.64 7.47
CA LYS A 93 9.02 -3.75 7.41
C LYS A 93 8.79 -2.63 6.42
N VAL A 94 8.94 -1.38 6.88
CA VAL A 94 8.78 -0.19 6.06
C VAL A 94 10.14 0.46 5.83
N THR A 95 10.59 0.51 4.57
CA THR A 95 11.86 1.10 4.16
C THR A 95 11.63 2.24 3.18
N PHE A 96 12.29 3.37 3.41
CA PHE A 96 12.26 4.53 2.53
C PHE A 96 13.57 4.59 1.73
N ILE A 97 13.47 4.69 0.41
CA ILE A 97 14.62 4.74 -0.52
C ILE A 97 14.59 5.96 -1.42
#